data_AF-A0A7V2SM45-F1
#
_entry.id   AF-A0A7V2SM45-F1
#
_cell.length_a   1.000
_cell.length_b   1.000
_cell.length_c   1.000
_cell.angle_alpha   90.00
_cell.angle_beta   90.00
_cell.angle_gamma   90.00
#
_symmetry.space_group_name_H-M   'P 1'
#
loop_
_entity.id
_entity.type
_entity.pdbx_description
1 polymer ?
#
loop_
_entity_poly.entity_id
_entity_poly.type
_entity_poly.pdbx_seq_one_letter_code
_entity_poly.pdbx_strand_id
1 'polypeptide(L)'
;MAHQRSKRNPDKTRRRILDAAFAQMYKQGYQAMRIDTILADTGLTKGAFYHHFPSKKALGEAVIDEVLAGMIEQMWVRSLEDYVDPVVGIKAVLQRIPAMMGQQFAELGCPLNNLAQEMS
;
A
#
# COMPACT_ATOMS: atom_id res chain seq x y z
N MET A 1 -31.19 -24.26 -10.13
CA MET A 1 -30.51 -22.95 -10.04
C MET A 1 -29.06 -23.20 -9.63
N ALA A 2 -28.14 -23.26 -10.59
CA ALA A 2 -26.73 -23.55 -10.33
C ALA A 2 -26.04 -22.28 -9.83
N HIS A 3 -25.52 -22.32 -8.60
CA HIS A 3 -24.69 -21.27 -8.02
C HIS A 3 -23.41 -21.13 -8.86
N GLN A 4 -23.33 -20.09 -9.67
CA GLN A 4 -22.15 -19.76 -10.44
C GLN A 4 -21.06 -19.32 -9.46
N ARG A 5 -20.20 -20.27 -9.04
CA ARG A 5 -18.96 -19.96 -8.33
C ARG A 5 -18.16 -19.01 -9.21
N SER A 6 -18.19 -17.72 -8.89
CA SER A 6 -17.33 -16.70 -9.50
C SER A 6 -15.92 -17.28 -9.62
N LYS A 7 -15.38 -17.33 -10.85
CA LYS A 7 -14.00 -17.75 -11.13
C LYS A 7 -13.11 -16.99 -10.15
N ARG A 8 -12.49 -17.71 -9.20
CA ARG A 8 -11.59 -17.09 -8.22
C ARG A 8 -10.44 -16.48 -9.02
N ASN A 9 -10.26 -15.16 -8.90
CA ASN A 9 -9.14 -14.44 -9.48
C ASN A 9 -8.10 -14.24 -8.37
N PRO A 10 -7.01 -15.02 -8.37
CA PRO A 10 -5.98 -14.96 -7.32
C PRO A 10 -5.35 -13.56 -7.23
N ASP A 11 -5.11 -12.90 -8.36
CA ASP A 11 -4.47 -11.57 -8.39
C ASP A 11 -5.37 -10.51 -7.77
N LYS A 12 -6.67 -10.54 -8.08
CA LYS A 12 -7.66 -9.65 -7.45
C LYS A 12 -7.75 -9.91 -5.94
N THR A 13 -7.61 -11.16 -5.52
CA THR A 13 -7.64 -11.52 -4.09
C THR A 13 -6.38 -11.00 -3.39
N ARG A 14 -5.20 -11.22 -3.98
CA ARG A 14 -3.94 -10.68 -3.49
C ARG A 14 -4.00 -9.16 -3.34
N ARG A 15 -4.47 -8.46 -4.38
CA ARG A 15 -4.55 -7.00 -4.36
C ARG A 15 -5.46 -6.47 -3.26
N ARG A 16 -6.63 -7.09 -3.05
CA ARG A 16 -7.52 -6.73 -1.93
C ARG A 16 -6.87 -6.87 -0.57
N ILE A 17 -6.05 -7.91 -0.36
CA ILE A 17 -5.30 -8.09 0.88
C ILE A 17 -4.26 -6.97 1.03
N LEU A 18 -3.51 -6.65 -0.03
CA LEU A 18 -2.50 -5.59 0.00
C LEU A 18 -3.09 -4.22 0.28
N ASP A 19 -4.19 -3.85 -0.37
CA ASP A 19 -4.84 -2.56 -0.17
C ASP A 19 -5.38 -2.42 1.26
N ALA A 20 -5.97 -3.49 1.81
CA ALA A 20 -6.44 -3.51 3.21
C ALA A 20 -5.28 -3.46 4.21
N ALA A 21 -4.19 -4.19 3.93
CA ALA A 21 -2.99 -4.17 4.76
C ALA A 21 -2.35 -2.78 4.78
N PHE A 22 -2.18 -2.16 3.61
CA PHE A 22 -1.67 -0.79 3.50
C PHE A 22 -2.55 0.20 4.28
N ALA A 23 -3.87 0.11 4.17
CA ALA A 23 -4.78 1.00 4.88
C ALA A 23 -4.68 0.86 6.42
N GLN A 24 -4.61 -0.38 6.93
CA GLN A 24 -4.42 -0.67 8.34
C GLN A 24 -3.05 -0.19 8.84
N MET A 25 -1.99 -0.56 8.13
CA MET A 25 -0.60 -0.19 8.42
C MET A 25 -0.45 1.33 8.46
N TYR A 26 -1.02 2.05 7.49
CA TYR A 26 -0.87 3.50 7.44
C TYR A 26 -1.61 4.19 8.59
N LYS A 27 -2.80 3.69 8.96
CA LYS A 27 -3.63 4.30 10.01
C LYS A 27 -3.20 3.96 11.43
N GLN A 28 -2.71 2.75 11.66
CA GLN A 28 -2.49 2.22 13.02
C GLN A 28 -1.02 1.87 13.29
N GLY A 29 -0.19 1.91 12.26
CA GLY A 29 1.17 1.37 12.29
C GLY A 29 1.23 -0.10 11.91
N TYR A 30 2.38 -0.52 11.40
CA TYR A 30 2.71 -1.91 11.12
C TYR A 30 2.61 -2.79 12.36
N GLN A 31 3.08 -2.34 13.53
CA GLN A 31 3.06 -3.16 14.74
C GLN A 31 1.62 -3.46 15.19
N ALA A 32 0.73 -2.48 15.13
CA ALA A 32 -0.68 -2.66 15.49
C ALA A 32 -1.49 -3.41 14.43
N MET A 33 -1.06 -3.44 13.16
CA MET A 33 -1.73 -4.16 12.08
C MET A 33 -1.94 -5.66 12.42
N ARG A 34 -3.18 -6.15 12.25
CA ARG A 34 -3.55 -7.54 12.55
C ARG A 34 -4.12 -8.25 11.33
N ILE A 35 -3.71 -9.50 11.10
CA ILE A 35 -4.24 -10.35 10.02
C ILE A 35 -5.76 -10.53 10.17
N ASP A 36 -6.24 -10.78 11.39
CA ASP A 36 -7.67 -11.00 11.63
C ASP A 36 -8.52 -9.77 11.27
N THR A 37 -8.01 -8.56 11.51
CA THR A 37 -8.69 -7.32 11.10
C THR A 37 -8.71 -7.19 9.58
N ILE A 38 -7.61 -7.50 8.89
CA ILE A 38 -7.56 -7.51 7.41
C ILE A 38 -8.55 -8.53 6.84
N LEU A 39 -8.67 -9.71 7.45
CA LEU A 39 -9.63 -10.74 7.04
C LEU A 39 -11.07 -10.27 7.22
N ALA A 40 -11.37 -9.59 8.35
CA ALA A 40 -12.68 -9.00 8.60
C ALA A 40 -13.01 -7.91 7.56
N ASP A 41 -12.07 -7.00 7.29
CA ASP A 41 -12.24 -5.90 6.33
C ASP A 41 -12.43 -6.40 4.88
N THR A 42 -11.79 -7.52 4.52
CA THR A 42 -11.84 -8.09 3.16
C THR A 42 -12.90 -9.17 2.98
N GLY A 43 -13.47 -9.72 4.06
CA GLY A 43 -14.36 -10.89 4.03
C GLY A 43 -13.68 -12.17 3.52
N LEU A 44 -12.34 -12.21 3.53
CA LEU A 44 -11.57 -13.37 3.08
C LEU A 44 -11.39 -14.37 4.22
N THR A 45 -11.16 -15.63 3.85
CA THR A 45 -10.85 -16.67 4.84
C THR A 45 -9.36 -16.66 5.18
N LYS A 46 -9.03 -17.17 6.38
CA LYS A 46 -7.64 -17.37 6.81
C LYS A 46 -6.84 -18.22 5.82
N GLY A 47 -7.45 -19.28 5.26
CA GLY A 47 -6.83 -20.11 4.23
C GLY A 47 -6.55 -19.37 2.93
N ALA A 48 -7.44 -18.48 2.49
CA ALA A 48 -7.21 -17.64 1.32
C ALA A 48 -6.06 -16.64 1.54
N PHE A 49 -5.95 -16.08 2.75
CA PHE A 49 -4.83 -15.23 3.11
C PHE A 49 -3.49 -15.96 3.08
N TYR A 50 -3.37 -17.09 3.78
CA TYR A 50 -2.09 -17.83 3.85
C TYR A 50 -1.69 -18.48 2.53
N HIS A 51 -2.60 -18.63 1.58
CA HIS A 51 -2.26 -18.98 0.21
C HIS A 51 -1.42 -17.89 -0.49
N HIS A 52 -1.62 -16.62 -0.15
CA HIS A 52 -0.91 -15.48 -0.75
C HIS A 52 0.24 -14.95 0.09
N PHE A 53 0.12 -15.00 1.42
CA PHE A 53 1.09 -14.42 2.35
C PHE A 53 1.32 -15.38 3.52
N PRO A 54 2.52 -15.99 3.63
CA PRO A 54 2.79 -16.97 4.68
C PRO A 54 2.88 -16.34 6.08
N SER A 55 3.09 -15.03 6.18
CA SER A 55 3.21 -14.31 7.45
C SER A 55 2.83 -12.83 7.35
N LYS A 56 2.65 -12.17 8.51
CA LYS A 56 2.51 -10.71 8.59
C LYS A 56 3.73 -9.97 8.01
N LYS A 57 4.93 -10.51 8.22
CA LYS A 57 6.17 -9.95 7.67
C LYS A 57 6.19 -10.02 6.15
N ALA A 58 5.85 -11.17 5.56
CA ALA A 58 5.76 -11.33 4.12
C ALA A 58 4.69 -10.41 3.49
N LEU A 59 3.60 -10.15 4.22
CA LEU A 59 2.60 -9.16 3.81
C LEU A 59 3.17 -7.73 3.86
N GLY A 60 3.89 -7.37 4.92
CA GLY A 60 4.53 -6.05 5.06
C GLY A 60 5.56 -5.79 3.95
N GLU A 61 6.42 -6.76 3.66
CA GLU A 61 7.38 -6.71 2.55
C GLU A 61 6.67 -6.51 1.21
N ALA A 62 5.59 -7.25 0.95
CA ALA A 62 4.82 -7.07 -0.28
C ALA A 62 4.10 -5.71 -0.36
N VAL A 63 3.69 -5.12 0.77
CA VAL A 63 3.17 -3.73 0.77
C VAL A 63 4.27 -2.75 0.38
N ILE A 64 5.51 -2.97 0.80
CA ILE A 64 6.66 -2.14 0.38
C ILE A 64 6.83 -2.26 -1.14
N ASP A 65 6.94 -3.48 -1.65
CA ASP A 65 7.31 -3.73 -3.04
C ASP A 65 6.19 -3.44 -4.05
N GLU A 66 4.93 -3.71 -3.69
CA GLU A 66 3.80 -3.66 -4.64
C GLU A 66 2.89 -2.44 -4.47
N VAL A 67 3.01 -1.72 -3.35
CA VAL A 67 2.19 -0.54 -3.05
C VAL A 67 3.06 0.69 -2.91
N LEU A 68 3.98 0.70 -1.94
CA LEU A 68 4.80 1.88 -1.66
C LEU A 68 5.79 2.19 -2.79
N ALA A 69 6.49 1.19 -3.32
CA ALA A 69 7.45 1.38 -4.41
C ALA A 69 6.77 2.01 -5.64
N GLY A 70 5.59 1.50 -6.02
CA GLY A 70 4.82 2.07 -7.12
C GLY A 70 4.37 3.52 -6.85
N MET A 71 3.91 3.83 -5.63
CA MET A 71 3.57 5.21 -5.27
C MET A 71 4.77 6.16 -5.36
N ILE A 72 5.94 5.72 -4.88
CA ILE A 72 7.17 6.51 -4.88
C ILE A 72 7.71 6.70 -6.29
N GLU A 73 7.71 5.64 -7.11
CA GLU A 73 8.13 5.70 -8.50
C GLU A 73 7.28 6.72 -9.28
N GLN A 74 5.96 6.67 -9.13
CA GLN A 74 5.06 7.63 -9.79
C GLN A 74 5.32 9.07 -9.32
N MET A 75 5.49 9.27 -8.01
CA MET A 75 5.64 10.58 -7.40
C MET A 75 6.98 11.25 -7.72
N TRP A 76 8.08 10.48 -7.71
CA TRP A 76 9.44 11.04 -7.75
C TRP A 76 10.21 10.70 -9.02
N VAL A 77 9.94 9.56 -9.66
CA VAL A 77 10.69 9.14 -10.85
C VAL A 77 9.93 9.57 -12.09
N ARG A 78 8.71 9.04 -12.28
CA ARG A 78 7.93 9.31 -13.50
C ARG A 78 7.51 10.77 -13.62
N SER A 79 7.18 11.40 -12.50
CA SER A 79 6.84 12.83 -12.48
C SER A 79 7.99 13.75 -12.92
N LEU A 80 9.24 13.27 -12.94
CA LEU A 80 10.40 14.05 -13.40
C LEU A 80 10.69 13.85 -14.89
N GLU A 81 10.15 12.81 -15.52
CA GLU A 81 10.38 12.50 -16.95
C GLU A 81 9.89 13.61 -17.88
N ASP A 82 8.93 14.41 -17.43
CA ASP A 82 8.37 15.55 -18.17
C ASP A 82 9.28 16.80 -18.18
N TYR A 83 10.41 16.78 -17.47
CA TYR A 83 11.26 17.97 -17.28
C TYR A 83 12.67 17.77 -17.84
N VAL A 84 13.10 18.74 -18.65
CA VAL A 84 14.48 18.79 -19.17
C VAL A 84 15.47 19.26 -18.09
N ASP A 85 15.08 20.23 -17.26
CA ASP A 85 15.87 20.68 -16.11
C ASP A 85 15.43 19.91 -14.85
N PRO A 86 16.28 19.03 -14.28
CA PRO A 86 15.92 18.22 -13.12
C PRO A 86 15.66 19.06 -11.86
N VAL A 87 16.30 20.23 -11.71
CA VAL A 87 16.07 21.10 -10.55
C VAL A 87 14.68 21.74 -10.62
N VAL A 88 14.25 22.13 -11.82
CA VAL A 88 12.88 22.63 -12.05
C VAL A 88 11.86 21.52 -11.76
N GLY A 89 12.11 20.31 -12.27
CA GLY A 89 11.25 19.15 -12.01
C GLY A 89 11.12 18.84 -10.52
N ILE A 90 12.24 18.77 -9.79
CA ILE A 90 12.25 18.49 -8.35
C ILE A 90 11.46 19.56 -7.58
N LYS A 91 11.67 20.84 -7.89
CA LYS A 91 10.92 21.95 -7.27
C LYS A 91 9.41 21.82 -7.55
N ALA A 92 9.04 21.50 -8.79
CA ALA A 92 7.64 21.33 -9.17
C ALA A 92 6.98 20.14 -8.45
N VAL A 93 7.68 18.99 -8.34
CA VAL A 93 7.19 17.84 -7.56
C VAL A 93 7.01 18.22 -6.10
N LEU A 94 8.01 18.83 -5.46
CA LEU A 94 7.94 19.27 -4.07
C LEU A 94 6.77 20.23 -3.81
N GLN A 95 6.49 21.15 -4.74
CA GLN A 95 5.38 22.09 -4.64
C GLN A 95 4.00 21.42 -4.81
N ARG A 96 3.92 20.29 -5.53
CA ARG A 96 2.68 19.52 -5.72
C ARG A 96 2.37 18.60 -4.55
N ILE A 97 3.39 18.15 -3.80
CA ILE A 97 3.22 17.23 -2.66
C ILE A 97 2.10 17.67 -1.71
N PRO A 98 2.04 18.92 -1.20
CA PRO A 98 0.95 19.33 -0.31
C PRO A 98 -0.45 19.23 -0.93
N ALA A 99 -0.58 19.43 -2.25
CA ALA A 99 -1.86 19.36 -2.95
C ALA A 99 -2.26 17.93 -3.31
N MET A 100 -1.30 17.05 -3.57
CA MET A 100 -1.54 15.62 -3.81
C MET A 100 -1.78 14.85 -2.52
N MET A 101 -1.22 15.34 -1.42
CA MET A 101 -1.28 14.69 -0.13
C MET A 101 -2.48 15.21 0.64
N GLY A 102 -3.58 14.47 0.50
CA GLY A 102 -4.84 14.76 1.18
C GLY A 102 -4.73 14.75 2.70
N GLN A 103 -5.82 15.10 3.36
CA GLN A 103 -5.93 15.25 4.82
C GLN A 103 -5.26 14.13 5.62
N GLN A 104 -5.41 12.88 5.17
CA GLN A 104 -4.82 11.72 5.84
C GLN A 104 -3.28 11.77 5.92
N PHE A 105 -2.60 12.31 4.91
CA PHE A 105 -1.14 12.47 4.96
C PHE A 105 -0.73 13.62 5.86
N ALA A 106 -1.50 14.71 5.89
CA ALA A 106 -1.26 15.80 6.84
C ALA A 106 -1.38 15.32 8.30
N GLU A 107 -2.28 14.38 8.57
CA GLU A 107 -2.51 13.82 9.91
C GLU A 107 -1.51 12.71 10.28
N LEU A 108 -1.18 11.81 9.34
CA LEU A 108 -0.42 10.58 9.62
C LEU A 108 1.03 10.64 9.15
N GLY A 109 1.40 11.64 8.34
CA GLY A 109 2.73 11.76 7.75
C GLY A 109 3.03 10.73 6.67
N CYS A 110 4.32 10.49 6.42
CA CYS A 110 4.78 9.63 5.33
C CYS A 110 4.65 8.13 5.66
N PRO A 111 3.89 7.34 4.88
CA PRO A 111 3.67 5.92 5.17
C PRO A 111 4.96 5.10 5.11
N LEU A 112 5.88 5.41 4.19
CA LEU A 112 7.18 4.73 4.10
C LEU A 112 8.05 5.03 5.33
N ASN A 113 8.11 6.31 5.74
CA ASN A 113 8.92 6.72 6.89
C ASN A 113 8.41 6.11 8.20
N ASN A 114 7.09 6.04 8.38
CA ASN A 114 6.48 5.40 9.55
C ASN A 114 6.80 3.90 9.57
N LEU A 115 6.61 3.23 8.43
CA LEU A 115 6.88 1.80 8.30
C LEU A 115 8.36 1.45 8.58
N ALA A 116 9.29 2.25 8.03
CA ALA A 116 10.72 2.02 8.20
C ALA A 116 11.15 2.08 9.67
N GLN A 117 10.56 2.96 10.46
CA GLN A 117 10.82 3.06 11.91
C GLN A 117 10.18 1.94 12.73
N GLU A 118 9.10 1.33 12.22
CA GLU A 118 8.40 0.25 12.92
C GLU A 118 8.93 -1.15 12.59
N MET A 119 9.62 -1.31 11.46
CA MET A 119 10.22 -2.57 11.02
C MET A 119 11.71 -2.70 11.34
N SER A 120 12.34 -1.63 11.85
CA SER A 120 13.74 -1.60 12.29
C SER A 120 13.99 -2.31 13.61
#